data_AF-A0A2K3L400-F1
#
_entry.id   AF-A0A2K3L400-F1
#
_cell.length_a   1.000
_cell.length_b   1.000
_cell.length_c   1.000
_cell.angle_alpha   90.00
_cell.angle_beta   90.00
_cell.angle_gamma   90.00
#
_symmetry.space_group_name_H-M   'P 1'
#
loop_
_entity.id
_entity.type
_entity.pdbx_description
1 polymer ?
#
loop_
_entity_poly.entity_id
_entity_poly.type
_entity_poly.pdbx_seq_one_letter_code
_entity_poly.pdbx_strand_id
1 'polypeptide(L)'
;DGSMASSFLKACFSCGEDPSQVPEEEPAQNSVKYLTWHRTMSSRSSSSRNPLGANSKDDIDDHTNNLFDNFYMISGSHASTLDRLFAWEKKLYDEVKASGVIRKEYDMKCKFLQNLESKGEKTSTIDKTRAVVKDLHSRIRVAILRIDSISKRIEELRDKELQPQLEELIEGYDDSSCFTKALFHAIMC
;
A
#
# COMPACT_ATOMS: atom_id res chain seq x y z
N ASP A 1 -44.05 -0.06 21.69
CA ASP A 1 -43.25 -1.28 21.91
C ASP A 1 -42.85 -1.85 20.56
N GLY A 2 -41.61 -2.11 20.19
CA GLY A 2 -40.32 -2.00 20.86
C GLY A 2 -39.26 -2.27 19.77
N SER A 3 -38.20 -1.46 19.80
CA SER A 3 -36.99 -1.55 18.98
C SER A 3 -36.27 -2.89 19.15
N MET A 4 -35.68 -3.45 18.09
CA MET A 4 -34.62 -4.46 18.22
C MET A 4 -33.41 -4.04 17.40
N ALA A 5 -32.50 -3.36 18.10
CA ALA A 5 -31.14 -3.14 17.66
C ALA A 5 -30.25 -4.31 18.12
N SER A 6 -29.24 -4.61 17.30
CA SER A 6 -27.88 -4.97 17.72
C SER A 6 -27.61 -6.34 18.37
N SER A 7 -26.80 -7.14 17.69
CA SER A 7 -25.83 -8.11 18.25
C SER A 7 -24.88 -8.52 17.12
N PHE A 8 -23.92 -7.68 16.72
CA PHE A 8 -22.54 -7.60 17.24
C PHE A 8 -21.73 -8.91 17.23
N LEU A 9 -20.59 -8.80 16.57
CA LEU A 9 -19.50 -9.74 16.30
C LEU A 9 -18.90 -10.40 17.56
N LYS A 10 -18.66 -11.72 17.50
CA LYS A 10 -17.57 -12.49 18.15
C LYS A 10 -17.76 -13.98 17.76
N ALA A 11 -16.76 -14.78 17.42
CA ALA A 11 -15.51 -14.92 18.16
C ALA A 11 -14.35 -15.44 17.29
N CYS A 12 -13.16 -15.16 17.82
CA CYS A 12 -11.82 -15.39 17.31
C CYS A 12 -11.19 -16.66 17.92
N PHE A 13 -10.19 -17.19 17.20
CA PHE A 13 -8.96 -17.83 17.67
C PHE A 13 -9.03 -18.85 18.84
N SER A 14 -8.62 -20.10 18.55
CA SER A 14 -7.77 -20.85 19.48
C SER A 14 -6.77 -21.71 18.72
N CYS A 15 -5.48 -21.50 19.03
CA CYS A 15 -4.34 -22.27 18.55
C CYS A 15 -4.13 -23.53 19.39
N GLY A 16 -3.59 -24.57 18.75
CA GLY A 16 -2.51 -25.43 19.27
C GLY A 16 -2.81 -26.39 20.42
N GLU A 17 -2.79 -27.69 20.12
CA GLU A 17 -2.25 -28.71 21.03
C GLU A 17 -1.82 -29.95 20.21
N ASP A 18 -0.55 -30.35 20.32
CA ASP A 18 -0.04 -31.70 20.08
C ASP A 18 1.11 -31.88 21.10
N PRO A 19 1.25 -33.01 21.82
CA PRO A 19 2.03 -34.12 21.24
C PRO A 19 1.68 -35.55 21.70
N SER A 20 1.99 -36.49 20.79
CA SER A 20 2.65 -37.80 21.01
C SER A 20 1.82 -39.04 21.38
N GLN A 21 1.79 -40.01 20.46
CA GLN A 21 2.63 -41.22 20.50
C GLN A 21 2.41 -42.09 19.25
N VAL A 22 3.41 -42.95 18.95
CA VAL A 22 3.43 -44.15 18.08
C VAL A 22 4.28 -44.01 16.78
N PRO A 23 5.12 -45.01 16.43
CA PRO A 23 6.54 -44.83 16.08
C PRO A 23 6.89 -44.87 14.58
N GLU A 24 8.17 -44.54 14.34
CA GLU A 24 8.95 -44.63 13.09
C GLU A 24 8.63 -45.82 12.17
N GLU A 25 8.29 -45.52 10.92
CA GLU A 25 8.78 -46.23 9.74
C GLU A 25 8.94 -45.24 8.56
N GLU A 26 10.15 -45.18 8.01
CA GLU A 26 10.54 -44.58 6.72
C GLU A 26 11.04 -45.74 5.82
N PRO A 27 11.21 -45.59 4.47
CA PRO A 27 10.98 -44.42 3.62
C PRO A 27 10.22 -44.74 2.30
N ALA A 28 9.57 -43.75 1.69
CA ALA A 28 9.36 -43.77 0.23
C ALA A 28 9.23 -42.36 -0.36
N GLN A 29 10.10 -42.11 -1.32
CA GLN A 29 10.38 -40.83 -1.97
C GLN A 29 9.14 -40.20 -2.60
N ASN A 30 8.79 -38.98 -2.16
CA ASN A 30 7.94 -38.09 -2.95
C ASN A 30 8.43 -36.65 -2.81
N SER A 31 9.30 -36.26 -3.74
CA SER A 31 9.80 -34.89 -3.85
C SER A 31 8.67 -33.96 -4.30
N VAL A 32 8.26 -33.03 -3.42
CA VAL A 32 7.41 -31.90 -3.77
C VAL A 32 8.17 -31.04 -4.79
N LYS A 33 7.68 -31.01 -6.04
CA LYS A 33 8.20 -30.11 -7.09
C LYS A 33 7.62 -28.72 -6.89
N TYR A 34 8.38 -27.83 -6.27
CA TYR A 34 8.12 -26.40 -6.35
C TYR A 34 8.44 -25.91 -7.76
N LEU A 35 7.47 -25.33 -8.45
CA LEU A 35 7.68 -24.70 -9.76
C LEU A 35 8.55 -23.45 -9.57
N THR A 36 9.84 -23.59 -9.86
CA THR A 36 10.80 -22.48 -9.92
C THR A 36 10.62 -21.76 -11.26
N TRP A 37 10.09 -20.54 -11.24
CA TRP A 37 10.04 -19.69 -12.43
C TRP A 37 11.46 -19.30 -12.83
N HIS A 38 11.96 -19.84 -13.94
CA HIS A 38 13.25 -19.46 -14.50
C HIS A 38 13.17 -18.06 -15.11
N ARG A 39 13.85 -17.10 -14.49
CA ARG A 39 14.12 -15.77 -15.06
C ARG A 39 15.22 -15.91 -16.10
N THR A 40 14.86 -15.83 -17.38
CA THR A 40 15.83 -15.73 -18.48
C THR A 40 16.59 -14.39 -18.36
N MET A 41 17.86 -14.45 -17.97
CA MET A 41 18.79 -13.34 -18.06
C MET A 41 19.29 -13.21 -19.51
N SER A 42 18.84 -12.18 -20.22
CA SER A 42 19.51 -11.73 -21.45
C SER A 42 20.81 -11.03 -21.08
N SER A 43 21.92 -11.54 -21.57
CA SER A 43 23.23 -10.89 -21.47
C SER A 43 23.51 -10.11 -22.74
N ARG A 44 23.56 -8.77 -22.68
CA ARG A 44 24.28 -7.96 -23.69
C ARG A 44 24.95 -6.72 -23.07
N SER A 45 26.23 -6.92 -22.79
CA SER A 45 27.41 -6.07 -23.07
C SER A 45 27.62 -4.73 -22.35
N SER A 46 28.79 -4.66 -21.71
CA SER A 46 29.50 -3.52 -21.13
C SER A 46 29.97 -2.47 -22.16
N SER A 47 30.02 -1.19 -21.74
CA SER A 47 31.25 -0.38 -21.56
C SER A 47 31.02 1.12 -21.78
N SER A 48 31.32 1.97 -20.79
CA SER A 48 32.54 2.79 -20.78
C SER A 48 32.64 3.59 -19.47
N ARG A 49 33.87 3.73 -18.95
CA ARG A 49 34.23 4.56 -17.79
C ARG A 49 34.71 5.94 -18.27
N ASN A 50 34.43 7.01 -17.51
CA ASN A 50 35.44 7.83 -16.79
C ASN A 50 34.81 9.04 -16.03
N PRO A 51 35.54 9.70 -15.09
CA PRO A 51 35.02 10.13 -13.77
C PRO A 51 35.12 11.64 -13.42
N LEU A 52 34.71 11.97 -12.18
CA LEU A 52 34.89 13.22 -11.39
C LEU A 52 34.07 14.43 -11.90
N GLY A 53 33.46 15.30 -11.10
CA GLY A 53 33.42 15.58 -9.66
C GLY A 53 32.70 16.94 -9.47
N ALA A 54 32.52 17.36 -8.21
CA ALA A 54 32.02 18.66 -7.74
C ALA A 54 30.49 18.88 -7.67
N ASN A 55 30.02 18.81 -6.42
CA ASN A 55 29.11 19.73 -5.74
C ASN A 55 28.04 20.44 -6.58
N SER A 56 26.78 20.09 -6.34
CA SER A 56 25.72 21.10 -6.29
C SER A 56 24.74 20.80 -5.16
N LYS A 57 24.45 21.87 -4.45
CA LYS A 57 23.59 21.98 -3.28
C LYS A 57 22.20 22.40 -3.77
N ASP A 58 21.20 21.92 -3.04
CA ASP A 58 19.78 22.33 -3.02
C ASP A 58 19.01 22.23 -4.35
N ASP A 59 18.05 21.31 -4.40
CA ASP A 59 16.63 21.71 -4.40
C ASP A 59 15.75 20.46 -4.15
N ILE A 60 14.89 20.57 -3.13
CA ILE A 60 13.81 19.62 -2.88
C ILE A 60 12.78 19.85 -3.99
N ASP A 61 12.77 18.95 -4.96
CA ASP A 61 11.81 18.94 -6.06
C ASP A 61 10.40 18.65 -5.54
N ASP A 62 9.58 19.70 -5.46
CA ASP A 62 8.14 19.70 -5.22
C ASP A 62 7.35 19.45 -6.52
N HIS A 63 7.82 18.53 -7.38
CA HIS A 63 7.14 18.21 -8.65
C HIS A 63 6.71 16.74 -8.78
N THR A 64 6.82 15.96 -7.71
CA THR A 64 6.43 14.54 -7.69
C THR A 64 4.93 14.29 -7.83
N ASN A 65 4.09 15.33 -7.78
CA ASN A 65 2.64 15.21 -7.98
C ASN A 65 2.20 15.28 -9.45
N ASN A 66 3.01 15.85 -10.36
CA ASN A 66 2.65 15.98 -11.78
C ASN A 66 3.20 14.84 -12.66
N LEU A 67 4.25 14.13 -12.21
CA LEU A 67 4.84 13.04 -12.98
C LEU A 67 3.98 11.77 -12.98
N PHE A 68 3.20 11.54 -11.93
CA PHE A 68 2.34 10.35 -11.81
C PHE A 68 1.00 10.49 -12.53
N ASP A 69 0.52 11.72 -12.72
CA ASP A 69 -0.69 12.00 -13.51
C ASP A 69 -0.48 11.66 -15.01
N ASN A 70 0.79 11.49 -15.41
CA ASN A 70 1.23 11.12 -16.74
C ASN A 70 1.82 9.69 -16.80
N PHE A 71 1.38 8.76 -15.93
CA PHE A 71 1.47 7.32 -16.25
C PHE A 71 0.39 7.01 -17.28
N TYR A 72 0.70 7.35 -18.53
CA TYR A 72 -0.01 7.01 -19.74
C TYR A 72 -0.04 5.47 -19.90
N MET A 73 -0.88 4.80 -19.12
CA MET A 73 -1.17 3.37 -19.24
C MET A 73 -2.57 3.24 -19.77
N ILE A 74 -2.68 2.53 -20.89
CA ILE A 74 -3.90 2.28 -21.64
C ILE A 74 -4.94 1.70 -20.67
N SER A 75 -5.90 2.52 -20.27
CA SER A 75 -7.08 2.08 -19.52
C SER A 75 -7.78 1.00 -20.33
N GLY A 76 -8.03 -0.18 -19.73
CA GLY A 76 -8.84 -1.21 -20.39
C GLY A 76 -8.51 -2.66 -20.06
N SER A 77 -7.36 -2.96 -19.45
CA SER A 77 -7.06 -4.33 -19.00
C SER A 77 -7.06 -4.46 -17.49
N HIS A 78 -7.50 -5.62 -16.98
CA HIS A 78 -7.49 -5.94 -15.55
C HIS A 78 -6.12 -5.74 -14.90
N ALA A 79 -5.05 -6.15 -15.59
CA ALA A 79 -3.68 -5.97 -15.12
C ALA A 79 -3.32 -4.49 -14.94
N SER A 80 -3.71 -3.62 -15.88
CA SER A 80 -3.44 -2.18 -15.77
C SER A 80 -4.18 -1.53 -14.60
N THR A 81 -5.39 -2.00 -14.25
CA THR A 81 -6.14 -1.52 -13.07
C THR A 81 -5.38 -1.86 -11.79
N LEU A 82 -4.91 -3.10 -11.67
CA LEU A 82 -4.17 -3.58 -10.49
C LEU A 82 -2.81 -2.90 -10.35
N ASP A 83 -2.09 -2.68 -11.44
CA ASP A 83 -0.80 -1.97 -11.42
C ASP A 83 -0.97 -0.52 -10.91
N ARG A 84 -2.01 0.17 -11.37
CA ARG A 84 -2.36 1.52 -10.90
C ARG A 84 -2.75 1.50 -9.42
N LEU A 85 -3.57 0.54 -9.00
CA LEU A 85 -4.00 0.41 -7.60
C LEU A 85 -2.79 0.23 -6.67
N PHE A 86 -1.89 -0.70 -7.01
CA PHE A 86 -0.67 -0.97 -6.24
C PHE A 86 0.24 0.26 -6.15
N ALA A 87 0.38 1.03 -7.23
CA ALA A 87 1.16 2.26 -7.23
C ALA A 87 0.59 3.31 -6.26
N TRP A 88 -0.73 3.49 -6.23
CA TRP A 88 -1.40 4.39 -5.29
C TRP A 88 -1.29 3.92 -3.84
N GLU A 89 -1.43 2.61 -3.58
CA GLU A 89 -1.24 2.03 -2.24
C GLU A 89 0.19 2.26 -1.72
N LYS A 90 1.19 2.05 -2.59
CA LYS A 90 2.59 2.34 -2.25
C LYS A 90 2.79 3.82 -1.93
N LYS A 91 2.21 4.74 -2.72
CA LYS A 91 2.26 6.18 -2.46
C LYS A 91 1.59 6.55 -1.13
N LEU A 92 0.43 5.95 -0.83
CA LEU A 92 -0.26 6.14 0.44
C LEU A 92 0.62 5.74 1.62
N TYR A 93 1.26 4.56 1.53
CA TYR A 93 2.18 4.08 2.56
C TYR A 93 3.33 5.07 2.80
N ASP A 94 3.96 5.55 1.74
CA ASP A 94 5.08 6.50 1.84
C ASP A 94 4.65 7.83 2.48
N GLU A 95 3.50 8.39 2.10
CA GLU A 95 2.94 9.61 2.72
C GLU A 95 2.57 9.40 4.19
N VAL A 96 1.94 8.28 4.54
CA VAL A 96 1.61 7.95 5.94
C VAL A 96 2.88 7.81 6.78
N LYS A 97 3.90 7.13 6.24
CA LYS A 97 5.20 6.96 6.90
C LYS A 97 5.90 8.30 7.11
N ALA A 98 5.95 9.15 6.08
CA ALA A 98 6.53 10.49 6.16
C ALA A 98 5.78 11.37 7.17
N SER A 99 4.45 11.36 7.14
CA SER A 99 3.60 12.08 8.11
C SER A 99 3.87 11.64 9.54
N GLY A 100 4.09 10.34 9.77
CA GLY A 100 4.47 9.79 11.07
C GLY A 100 5.80 10.34 11.60
N VAL A 101 6.79 10.57 10.72
CA VAL A 101 8.07 11.19 11.11
C VAL A 101 7.87 12.64 11.54
N ILE A 102 7.12 13.43 10.75
CA ILE A 102 6.84 14.84 11.06
C ILE A 102 6.07 14.96 12.38
N ARG A 103 5.11 14.06 12.64
CA ARG A 103 4.36 14.03 13.90
C ARG A 103 5.25 13.77 15.11
N LYS A 104 6.18 12.83 15.01
CA LYS A 104 7.16 12.58 16.08
C LYS A 104 8.02 13.81 16.36
N GLU A 105 8.47 14.50 15.32
CA GLU A 105 9.25 15.73 15.47
C GLU A 105 8.42 16.84 16.14
N TYR A 106 7.17 17.01 15.71
CA TYR A 106 6.23 17.94 16.33
C TYR A 106 6.08 17.69 17.83
N ASP A 107 5.82 16.44 18.22
CA ASP A 107 5.65 16.06 19.63
C ASP A 107 6.91 16.35 20.47
N MET A 108 8.09 16.07 19.91
CA MET A 108 9.38 16.39 20.55
C MET A 108 9.56 17.91 20.72
N LYS A 109 9.25 18.69 19.69
CA LYS A 109 9.36 20.16 19.74
C LYS A 109 8.35 20.79 20.70
N CYS A 110 7.14 20.26 20.80
CA CYS A 110 6.15 20.68 21.80
C CYS A 110 6.66 20.48 23.23
N LYS A 111 7.20 19.29 23.54
CA LYS A 111 7.81 19.00 24.86
C LYS A 111 9.00 19.91 25.14
N PHE A 112 9.85 20.12 24.13
CA PHE A 112 10.99 21.03 24.25
C PHE A 112 10.55 22.47 24.53
N LEU A 113 9.52 22.98 23.82
CA LEU A 113 8.96 24.30 24.05
C LEU A 113 8.44 24.46 25.48
N GLN A 114 7.68 23.48 25.99
CA GLN A 114 7.16 23.49 27.36
C GLN A 114 8.30 23.53 28.42
N ASN A 115 9.40 22.82 28.14
CA ASN A 115 10.60 22.87 28.99
C ASN A 115 11.31 24.24 28.95
N LEU A 116 11.34 24.93 27.80
CA LEU A 116 11.90 26.29 27.73
C LEU A 116 11.03 27.31 28.46
N GLU A 117 9.70 27.20 28.31
CA GLU A 117 8.73 28.09 28.95
C GLU A 117 8.78 27.95 30.48
N SER A 118 8.88 26.71 30.99
CA SER A 118 8.97 26.46 32.45
C SER A 118 10.28 26.91 33.08
N LYS A 119 11.40 26.90 32.34
CA LYS A 119 12.72 27.33 32.82
C LYS A 119 12.94 28.84 32.73
N GLY A 120 12.01 29.59 32.13
CA GLY A 120 12.15 31.03 31.94
C GLY A 120 13.29 31.39 30.98
N GLU A 121 13.49 30.60 29.92
CA GLU A 121 14.51 30.88 28.90
C GLU A 121 14.22 32.20 28.15
N LYS A 122 15.22 32.73 27.43
CA LYS A 122 15.10 33.96 26.64
C LYS A 122 13.92 33.90 25.67
N THR A 123 13.08 34.94 25.66
CA THR A 123 11.89 35.05 24.80
C THR A 123 12.19 34.77 23.32
N SER A 124 13.32 35.26 22.80
CA SER A 124 13.72 35.04 21.41
C SER A 124 13.96 33.56 21.05
N THR A 125 14.33 32.72 22.02
CA THR A 125 14.50 31.27 21.80
C THR A 125 13.17 30.52 21.85
N ILE A 126 12.26 30.97 22.71
CA ILE A 126 10.89 30.46 22.82
C ILE A 126 10.13 30.75 21.52
N ASP A 127 10.22 31.98 21.00
CA ASP A 127 9.52 32.38 19.78
C ASP A 127 10.03 31.62 18.54
N LYS A 128 11.34 31.41 18.43
CA LYS A 128 11.93 30.55 17.38
C LYS A 128 11.38 29.14 17.44
N THR A 129 11.29 28.56 18.64
CA THR A 129 10.75 27.19 18.82
C THR A 129 9.25 27.14 18.50
N ARG A 130 8.49 28.17 18.88
CA ARG A 130 7.06 28.30 18.55
C ARG A 130 6.83 28.38 17.04
N ALA A 131 7.70 29.08 16.31
CA ALA A 131 7.64 29.13 14.85
C ALA A 131 7.82 27.73 14.23
N VAL A 132 8.81 26.96 14.69
CA VAL A 132 9.02 25.57 14.24
C VAL A 132 7.82 24.67 14.56
N VAL A 133 7.23 24.78 15.76
CA VAL A 133 6.02 24.03 16.13
C VAL A 133 4.86 24.36 15.19
N LYS A 134 4.66 25.64 14.87
CA LYS A 134 3.61 26.07 13.92
C LYS A 134 3.84 25.54 12.51
N ASP A 135 5.08 25.56 12.03
CA ASP A 135 5.46 24.98 10.73
C ASP A 135 5.15 23.48 10.68
N LEU A 136 5.64 22.72 11.66
CA LEU A 136 5.40 21.27 11.75
C LEU A 136 3.90 20.95 11.81
N HIS A 137 3.12 21.72 12.58
CA HIS A 137 1.67 21.56 12.62
C HIS A 137 1.02 21.79 11.26
N SER A 138 1.45 22.83 10.53
CA SER A 138 0.98 23.09 9.16
C SER A 138 1.28 21.92 8.23
N ARG A 139 2.51 21.40 8.27
CA ARG A 139 2.95 20.25 7.47
C ARG A 139 2.16 18.98 7.79
N ILE A 140 1.84 18.72 9.06
CA ILE A 140 0.95 17.61 9.46
C ILE A 140 -0.43 17.78 8.85
N ARG A 141 -1.02 18.99 8.91
CA ARG A 141 -2.33 19.26 8.31
C ARG A 141 -2.34 19.01 6.81
N VAL A 142 -1.32 19.50 6.09
CA VAL A 142 -1.18 19.26 4.65
C VAL A 142 -1.02 17.77 4.35
N ALA A 143 -0.21 17.04 5.12
CA ALA A 143 -0.04 15.60 4.95
C ALA A 143 -1.36 14.83 5.13
N ILE A 144 -2.21 15.23 6.09
CA ILE A 144 -3.54 14.62 6.28
C ILE A 144 -4.39 14.80 5.02
N LEU A 145 -4.41 16.00 4.43
CA LEU A 145 -5.17 16.27 3.22
C LEU A 145 -4.64 15.46 2.02
N ARG A 146 -3.31 15.30 1.90
CA ARG A 146 -2.70 14.47 0.85
C ARG A 146 -3.07 13.01 1.00
N ILE A 147 -2.97 12.46 2.22
CA ILE A 147 -3.36 11.09 2.54
C ILE A 147 -4.84 10.86 2.18
N ASP A 148 -5.73 11.77 2.57
CA ASP A 148 -7.16 11.69 2.24
C ASP A 148 -7.41 11.69 0.72
N SER A 149 -6.73 12.57 -0.01
CA SER A 149 -6.84 12.61 -1.48
C SER A 149 -6.35 11.33 -2.15
N ILE A 150 -5.27 10.72 -1.66
CA ILE A 150 -4.75 9.46 -2.19
C ILE A 150 -5.71 8.31 -1.88
N SER A 151 -6.20 8.23 -0.63
CA SER A 151 -7.18 7.21 -0.23
C SER A 151 -8.44 7.27 -1.10
N LYS A 152 -8.97 8.47 -1.34
CA LYS A 152 -10.12 8.66 -2.24
C LYS A 152 -9.81 8.18 -3.65
N ARG A 153 -8.61 8.43 -4.17
CA ARG A 153 -8.21 7.92 -5.48
C ARG A 153 -8.19 6.39 -5.54
N ILE A 154 -7.71 5.74 -4.48
CA ILE A 154 -7.72 4.27 -4.36
C ILE A 154 -9.17 3.74 -4.31
N GLU A 155 -10.03 4.36 -3.51
CA GLU A 155 -11.46 4.02 -3.43
C GLU A 155 -12.14 4.13 -4.80
N GLU A 156 -11.89 5.21 -5.53
CA GLU A 156 -12.44 5.38 -6.87
C GLU A 156 -11.98 4.30 -7.85
N LEU A 157 -10.70 3.92 -7.83
CA LEU A 157 -10.20 2.84 -8.70
C LEU A 157 -10.82 1.50 -8.33
N ARG A 158 -10.95 1.22 -7.04
CA ARG A 158 -11.57 -0.01 -6.54
C ARG A 158 -13.03 -0.10 -6.97
N ASP A 159 -13.80 0.96 -6.74
CA ASP A 159 -15.25 0.94 -6.85
C ASP A 159 -15.72 1.17 -8.30
N LYS A 160 -15.01 2.00 -9.07
CA LYS A 160 -15.42 2.38 -10.44
C LYS A 160 -14.75 1.59 -11.55
N GLU A 161 -13.60 0.96 -11.28
CA GLU A 161 -12.86 0.20 -12.31
C GLU A 161 -12.73 -1.29 -11.93
N LEU A 162 -12.17 -1.59 -10.75
CA LEU A 162 -11.87 -2.98 -10.38
C LEU A 162 -13.13 -3.80 -10.09
N GLN A 163 -14.08 -3.24 -9.34
CA GLN A 163 -15.34 -3.92 -9.03
C GLN A 163 -16.12 -4.34 -10.30
N PRO A 164 -16.45 -3.43 -11.25
CA PRO A 164 -17.19 -3.83 -12.45
C PRO A 164 -16.40 -4.83 -13.32
N GLN A 165 -15.07 -4.71 -13.35
CA GLN A 165 -14.21 -5.69 -14.02
C GLN A 165 -14.33 -7.10 -13.43
N LEU A 166 -14.50 -7.22 -12.11
CA LEU A 166 -14.70 -8.50 -11.45
C LEU A 166 -16.12 -9.03 -11.68
N GLU A 167 -17.13 -8.15 -11.68
CA GLU A 167 -18.52 -8.50 -11.97
C GLU A 167 -18.66 -9.08 -13.40
N GLU A 168 -18.10 -8.40 -14.41
CA GLU A 168 -18.08 -8.86 -15.80
C GLU A 168 -17.37 -10.22 -15.93
N LEU A 169 -16.25 -10.40 -15.21
CA LEU A 169 -15.52 -11.65 -15.23
C LEU A 169 -16.39 -12.81 -14.72
N ILE A 170 -17.09 -12.61 -13.59
CA ILE A 170 -17.97 -13.63 -13.00
C ILE A 170 -19.12 -13.98 -13.96
N GLU A 171 -19.78 -12.96 -14.53
CA GLU A 171 -20.88 -13.15 -15.47
C GLU A 171 -20.45 -13.97 -16.70
N GLY A 172 -19.29 -13.64 -17.28
CA GLY A 172 -18.74 -14.41 -18.41
C GLY A 172 -18.39 -15.87 -18.08
N TYR A 173 -17.97 -16.16 -16.85
CA TYR A 173 -17.74 -17.55 -16.40
C TYR A 173 -19.05 -18.32 -16.22
N ASP A 174 -20.10 -17.69 -15.70
CA ASP A 174 -21.40 -18.33 -15.53
C ASP A 174 -22.08 -18.62 -16.87
N ASP A 175 -21.98 -17.69 -17.83
CA ASP A 175 -22.49 -17.88 -19.19
C ASP A 175 -21.74 -18.99 -19.95
N SER A 176 -20.41 -19.03 -19.86
CA SER A 176 -19.61 -20.09 -20.48
C SER A 176 -19.83 -21.46 -19.81
N SER A 177 -20.10 -21.51 -18.50
CA SER A 177 -20.51 -22.72 -17.78
C SER A 177 -21.87 -23.23 -18.27
N CYS A 178 -22.83 -22.34 -18.52
CA CYS A 178 -24.11 -22.71 -19.12
C CYS A 178 -23.93 -23.22 -20.55
N PHE A 179 -23.08 -22.56 -21.35
CA PHE A 179 -22.80 -22.97 -22.72
C PHE A 179 -22.12 -24.33 -22.81
N THR A 180 -21.15 -24.61 -21.93
CA THR A 180 -20.47 -25.91 -21.85
C THR A 180 -21.42 -27.01 -21.38
N LYS A 181 -22.27 -26.76 -20.37
CA LYS A 181 -23.31 -27.71 -19.96
C LYS A 181 -24.31 -28.00 -21.08
N ALA A 182 -24.76 -26.97 -21.80
CA ALA A 182 -25.67 -27.12 -22.94
C ALA A 182 -25.01 -27.90 -24.09
N LEU A 183 -23.74 -27.62 -24.39
CA LEU A 183 -22.97 -28.34 -25.40
C LEU A 183 -22.73 -29.81 -25.00
N PHE A 184 -22.38 -30.09 -23.75
CA PHE A 184 -22.25 -31.45 -23.25
C PHE A 184 -23.58 -32.21 -23.32
N HIS A 185 -24.70 -31.58 -22.98
CA HIS A 185 -26.03 -32.20 -23.11
C HIS A 185 -26.40 -32.48 -24.57
N ALA A 186 -26.13 -31.54 -25.48
CA ALA A 186 -26.39 -31.71 -26.91
C ALA A 186 -25.50 -32.76 -27.61
N ILE A 187 -24.31 -33.04 -27.07
CA ILE A 187 -23.42 -34.09 -27.59
C ILE A 187 -23.79 -35.48 -27.03
N MET A 188 -24.37 -35.53 -25.82
CA MET A 188 -24.72 -36.78 -25.13
C MET A 188 -26.15 -37.26 -25.38
N CYS A 189 -26.98 -36.50 -26.11
CA CYS A 189 -28.31 -36.88 -26.61
C CYS A 189 -28.30 -37.02 -28.12
#